data_AF-A0A7J8EW92-F1
#
_entry.id   AF-A0A7J8EW92-F1
#
_cell.length_a   1.000
_cell.length_b   1.000
_cell.length_c   1.000
_cell.angle_alpha   90.00
_cell.angle_beta   90.00
_cell.angle_gamma   90.00
#
_symmetry.space_group_name_H-M   'P 1'
#
loop_
_entity.id
_entity.type
_entity.pdbx_description
1 polymer ?
#
loop_
_entity_poly.entity_id
_entity_poly.type
_entity_poly.pdbx_seq_one_letter_code
_entity_poly.pdbx_strand_id
1 'polypeptide(L)'
;MAVLNMFFLSDPEEAVPPATNTSNASLSASHRQAAILRAQNLFFLPYFIYSCILGLISCSVFLRVNYELKMSIMTAALVGYNTVFLHTHAHVLDSYSQVLFERPGIWKDLKTMGSVSLSIFFVTLLVLGRQNEYYCRLDFLWKNKFKKEREEIETMENLNRVLLENVLPAHVAEHFLARSLKNEDLYHQSYACVCVMFASIPDFKEFYTESDVNKEGLECLRLLNEIIADFDDLLSKPKFSGVEKIKTIGSTYMAATGLSAVPSQEHAQEPERQYTHIGTMVEFAFALGAKLTAINKHSFNDFKLRVGTSRDLPSLSHPERLA
;
A
#
# COMPACT_ATOMS: atom_id res chain seq x y z
N MET A 1 -25.24 19.32 23.25
CA MET A 1 -26.48 20.12 23.08
C MET A 1 -27.48 19.89 24.22
N ALA A 2 -27.85 18.64 24.56
CA ALA A 2 -28.85 18.37 25.61
C ALA A 2 -28.46 18.81 27.04
N VAL A 3 -27.18 18.64 27.44
CA VAL A 3 -26.70 19.03 28.78
C VAL A 3 -26.68 20.56 28.98
N LEU A 4 -26.46 21.33 27.92
CA LEU A 4 -26.46 22.81 27.97
C LEU A 4 -27.89 23.39 28.00
N ASN A 5 -28.83 22.76 27.29
CA ASN A 5 -30.24 23.18 27.32
C ASN A 5 -30.91 22.95 28.67
N MET A 6 -30.49 21.94 29.43
CA MET A 6 -31.10 21.62 30.73
C MET A 6 -30.82 22.67 31.81
N PHE A 7 -29.79 23.49 31.66
CA PHE A 7 -29.37 24.45 32.70
C PHE A 7 -29.75 25.91 32.43
N PHE A 8 -30.12 26.29 31.20
CA PHE A 8 -30.26 27.70 30.81
C PHE A 8 -31.62 28.10 30.22
N LEU A 9 -32.52 27.17 29.92
CA LEU A 9 -33.92 27.50 29.59
C LEU A 9 -34.82 27.15 30.77
N SER A 10 -35.08 28.15 31.64
CA SER A 10 -36.37 28.21 32.32
C SER A 10 -37.36 28.89 31.37
N ASP A 11 -38.52 28.27 31.17
CA ASP A 11 -39.59 28.78 30.30
C ASP A 11 -40.00 30.22 30.68
N PRO A 12 -40.42 31.06 29.70
CA PRO A 12 -40.86 32.41 29.98
C PRO A 12 -42.26 32.36 30.58
N GLU A 13 -42.38 32.47 31.90
CA GLU A 13 -43.68 32.67 32.55
C GLU A 13 -44.18 34.10 32.26
N GLU A 14 -45.35 34.21 31.62
CA GLU A 14 -46.01 35.47 31.26
C GLU A 14 -46.21 36.40 32.46
N ALA A 15 -45.54 37.55 32.46
CA ALA A 15 -45.79 38.62 33.43
C ALA A 15 -46.88 39.57 32.92
N VAL A 16 -48.11 39.39 33.40
CA VAL A 16 -49.22 40.37 33.30
C VAL A 16 -48.84 41.64 34.10
N PRO A 17 -48.99 42.88 33.56
CA PRO A 17 -48.64 44.08 34.30
C PRO A 17 -49.76 44.47 35.29
N PRO A 18 -49.46 44.89 36.54
CA PRO A 18 -50.47 45.46 37.42
C PRO A 18 -50.71 46.94 37.06
N ALA A 19 -51.98 47.33 37.05
CA ALA A 19 -52.43 48.69 36.83
C ALA A 19 -51.78 49.68 37.82
N THR A 20 -51.21 50.75 37.26
CA THR A 20 -50.53 51.83 37.97
C THR A 20 -51.50 52.69 38.76
N ASN A 21 -51.33 52.77 40.09
CA ASN A 21 -51.80 53.91 40.88
C ASN A 21 -50.64 54.85 41.20
N THR A 22 -50.82 56.10 40.78
CA THR A 22 -49.89 57.23 40.82
C THR A 22 -49.66 57.76 42.22
N SER A 23 -48.49 57.46 42.79
CA SER A 23 -47.72 58.33 43.71
C SER A 23 -46.44 57.64 44.20
N ASN A 24 -45.45 57.39 43.31
CA ASN A 24 -44.04 57.12 43.67
C ASN A 24 -43.16 57.02 42.39
N ALA A 25 -42.96 58.16 41.71
CA ALA A 25 -42.25 58.19 40.42
C ALA A 25 -40.73 57.96 40.55
N SER A 26 -40.10 58.25 41.70
CA SER A 26 -38.65 58.09 41.89
C SER A 26 -38.22 56.66 42.27
N LEU A 27 -39.07 55.90 42.98
CA LEU A 27 -38.77 54.52 43.39
C LEU A 27 -38.98 53.50 42.27
N SER A 28 -39.92 53.75 41.35
CA SER A 28 -40.18 52.85 40.21
C SER A 28 -39.09 52.94 39.12
N ALA A 29 -38.45 54.10 38.96
CA ALA A 29 -37.37 54.31 38.00
C ALA A 29 -36.10 53.54 38.42
N SER A 30 -35.75 53.53 39.71
CA SER A 30 -34.62 52.75 40.22
C SER A 30 -34.87 51.24 40.14
N HIS A 31 -36.10 50.78 40.41
CA HIS A 31 -36.50 49.39 40.21
C HIS A 31 -36.49 48.96 38.73
N ARG A 32 -36.93 49.82 37.81
CA ARG A 32 -36.84 49.56 36.36
C ARG A 32 -35.40 49.55 35.87
N GLN A 33 -34.55 50.46 36.34
CA GLN A 33 -33.12 50.50 36.00
C GLN A 33 -32.39 49.23 36.50
N ALA A 34 -32.72 48.78 37.72
CA ALA A 34 -32.21 47.53 38.28
C ALA A 34 -32.70 46.29 37.50
N ALA A 35 -33.94 46.29 37.00
CA ALA A 35 -34.48 45.21 36.17
C ALA A 35 -33.81 45.13 34.77
N ILE A 36 -33.50 46.28 34.17
CA ILE A 36 -32.79 46.35 32.87
C ILE A 36 -31.34 45.88 33.02
N LEU A 37 -30.63 46.34 34.07
CA LEU A 37 -29.31 45.82 34.42
C LEU A 37 -29.34 44.32 34.76
N ARG A 38 -30.41 43.82 35.39
CA ARG A 38 -30.64 42.38 35.63
C ARG A 38 -30.73 41.59 34.33
N ALA A 39 -31.55 42.05 33.37
CA ALA A 39 -31.69 41.40 32.07
C ALA A 39 -30.36 41.40 31.30
N GLN A 40 -29.66 42.54 31.24
CA GLN A 40 -28.42 42.69 30.47
C GLN A 40 -27.28 41.78 30.99
N ASN A 41 -27.17 41.60 32.30
CA ASN A 41 -26.21 40.70 32.91
C ASN A 41 -26.62 39.21 32.86
N LEU A 42 -27.92 38.90 32.78
CA LEU A 42 -28.40 37.52 32.56
C LEU A 42 -27.94 36.97 31.21
N PHE A 43 -27.89 37.82 30.17
CA PHE A 43 -27.36 37.47 28.85
C PHE A 43 -25.83 37.38 28.80
N PHE A 44 -25.12 38.04 29.73
CA PHE A 44 -23.67 38.12 29.72
C PHE A 44 -23.01 36.79 30.15
N LEU A 45 -23.59 36.09 31.13
CA LEU A 45 -23.01 34.87 31.70
C LEU A 45 -22.96 33.68 30.70
N PRO A 46 -24.05 33.36 29.95
CA PRO A 46 -24.00 32.32 28.92
C PRO A 46 -23.01 32.68 27.80
N TYR A 47 -22.99 33.95 27.36
CA TYR A 47 -22.09 34.42 26.31
C TYR A 47 -20.62 34.25 26.68
N PHE A 48 -20.26 34.53 27.94
CA PHE A 48 -18.91 34.31 28.44
C PHE A 48 -18.50 32.83 28.42
N ILE A 49 -19.38 31.93 28.89
CA ILE A 49 -19.14 30.47 28.87
C ILE A 49 -18.95 29.98 27.43
N TYR A 50 -19.77 30.45 26.49
CA TYR A 50 -19.62 30.14 25.07
C TYR A 50 -18.29 30.65 24.50
N SER A 51 -17.85 31.85 24.87
CA SER A 51 -16.55 32.39 24.47
C SER A 51 -15.38 31.54 24.99
N CYS A 52 -15.43 31.11 26.26
CA CYS A 52 -14.44 30.21 26.83
C CYS A 52 -14.41 28.84 26.14
N ILE A 53 -15.59 28.27 25.84
CA ILE A 53 -15.71 27.01 25.09
C ILE A 53 -15.07 27.14 23.71
N LEU A 54 -15.37 28.20 22.96
CA LEU A 54 -14.79 28.45 21.64
C LEU A 54 -13.26 28.64 21.70
N GLY A 55 -12.76 29.34 22.72
CA GLY A 55 -11.32 29.49 22.96
C GLY A 55 -10.60 28.16 23.23
N LEU A 56 -11.19 27.30 24.07
CA LEU A 56 -10.65 25.97 24.38
C LEU A 56 -10.70 25.02 23.16
N ILE A 57 -11.78 25.07 22.37
CA ILE A 57 -11.88 24.31 21.11
C ILE A 57 -10.79 24.77 20.13
N SER A 58 -10.64 26.08 19.94
CA SER A 58 -9.61 26.63 19.05
C SER A 58 -8.21 26.19 19.46
N CYS A 59 -7.87 26.32 20.74
CA CYS A 59 -6.58 25.85 21.27
C CYS A 59 -6.36 24.35 21.05
N SER A 60 -7.40 23.53 21.21
CA SER A 60 -7.33 22.07 21.01
C SER A 60 -7.11 21.68 19.54
N VAL A 61 -7.71 22.38 18.58
CA VAL A 61 -7.60 22.02 17.15
C VAL A 61 -6.27 22.45 16.54
N PHE A 62 -5.75 23.63 16.88
CA PHE A 62 -4.60 24.22 16.18
C PHE A 62 -3.22 23.77 16.68
N LEU A 63 -3.13 23.17 17.87
CA LEU A 63 -1.86 22.67 18.40
C LEU A 63 -1.52 21.30 17.80
N ARG A 64 -0.81 21.30 16.66
CA ARG A 64 -0.05 20.15 16.12
C ARG A 64 1.30 20.03 16.83
N VAL A 65 1.27 19.87 18.16
CA VAL A 65 2.45 19.81 19.04
C VAL A 65 2.41 18.50 19.85
N ASN A 66 3.56 18.06 20.38
CA ASN A 66 3.64 16.94 21.32
C ASN A 66 2.54 16.98 22.37
N TYR A 67 1.95 15.83 22.65
CA TYR A 67 0.73 15.74 23.46
C TYR A 67 0.90 16.25 24.88
N GLU A 68 2.10 16.09 25.45
CA GLU A 68 2.44 16.56 26.78
C GLU A 68 2.39 18.10 26.87
N LEU A 69 2.94 18.77 25.84
CA LEU A 69 2.90 20.23 25.74
C LEU A 69 1.47 20.72 25.49
N LYS A 70 0.72 20.03 24.62
CA LYS A 70 -0.69 20.36 24.37
C LYS A 70 -1.55 20.28 25.63
N MET A 71 -1.34 19.25 26.46
CA MET A 71 -2.04 19.12 27.76
C MET A 71 -1.65 20.22 28.73
N SER A 72 -0.36 20.53 28.80
CA SER A 72 0.16 21.53 29.73
C SER A 72 -0.41 22.92 29.39
N ILE A 73 -0.42 23.29 28.10
CA ILE A 73 -0.98 24.55 27.61
C ILE A 73 -2.49 24.60 27.83
N MET A 74 -3.22 23.52 27.53
CA MET A 74 -4.68 23.49 27.69
C MET A 74 -5.09 23.54 29.17
N THR A 75 -4.31 22.92 30.05
CA THR A 75 -4.50 23.00 31.51
C THR A 75 -4.22 24.42 32.03
N ALA A 76 -3.14 25.06 31.57
CA ALA A 76 -2.84 26.45 31.93
C ALA A 76 -3.94 27.42 31.46
N ALA A 77 -4.46 27.23 30.24
CA ALA A 77 -5.57 28.02 29.71
C ALA A 77 -6.85 27.83 30.55
N LEU A 78 -7.17 26.59 30.96
CA LEU A 78 -8.30 26.33 31.85
C LEU A 78 -8.16 27.01 33.21
N VAL A 79 -6.99 26.90 33.83
CA VAL A 79 -6.72 27.55 35.12
C VAL A 79 -6.85 29.07 34.98
N GLY A 80 -6.34 29.64 33.88
CA GLY A 80 -6.53 31.04 33.54
C GLY A 80 -8.00 31.43 33.41
N TYR A 81 -8.78 30.69 32.61
CA TYR A 81 -10.21 30.96 32.42
C TYR A 81 -11.02 30.80 33.72
N ASN A 82 -10.74 29.79 34.54
CA ASN A 82 -11.39 29.63 35.86
C ASN A 82 -10.99 30.76 36.81
N THR A 83 -9.74 31.20 36.82
CA THR A 83 -9.27 32.30 37.68
C THR A 83 -9.90 33.63 37.28
N VAL A 84 -9.97 33.93 35.97
CA VAL A 84 -10.67 35.12 35.44
C VAL A 84 -12.16 35.04 35.77
N PHE A 85 -12.80 33.88 35.57
CA PHE A 85 -14.20 33.69 35.93
C PHE A 85 -14.47 33.90 37.42
N LEU A 86 -13.64 33.31 38.29
CA LEU A 86 -13.78 33.44 39.74
C LEU A 86 -13.43 34.84 40.25
N HIS A 87 -12.49 35.56 39.64
CA HIS A 87 -12.06 36.87 40.13
C HIS A 87 -12.93 38.01 39.59
N THR A 88 -13.17 38.04 38.28
CA THR A 88 -13.95 39.10 37.61
C THR A 88 -15.45 38.95 37.87
N HIS A 89 -15.95 37.70 37.91
CA HIS A 89 -17.38 37.47 38.07
C HIS A 89 -17.83 37.10 39.48
N ALA A 90 -16.96 36.81 40.46
CA ALA A 90 -17.42 36.55 41.84
C ALA A 90 -18.18 37.73 42.45
N HIS A 91 -17.67 38.96 42.27
CA HIS A 91 -18.33 40.15 42.81
C HIS A 91 -19.68 40.43 42.14
N VAL A 92 -19.80 40.12 40.85
CA VAL A 92 -21.07 40.26 40.11
C VAL A 92 -22.03 39.13 40.50
N LEU A 93 -21.58 37.87 40.53
CA LEU A 93 -22.40 36.70 40.83
C LEU A 93 -22.91 36.65 42.28
N ASP A 94 -22.13 37.09 43.28
CA ASP A 94 -22.59 37.17 44.67
C ASP A 94 -23.79 38.12 44.82
N SER A 95 -23.83 39.19 44.02
CA SER A 95 -24.97 40.10 43.95
C SER A 95 -26.19 39.48 43.25
N TYR A 96 -25.99 38.48 42.37
CA TYR A 96 -27.06 37.75 41.67
C TYR A 96 -27.62 36.58 42.50
N SER A 97 -26.77 35.82 43.18
CA SER A 97 -27.16 34.65 43.98
C SER A 97 -28.08 35.04 45.14
N GLN A 98 -27.86 36.22 45.73
CA GLN A 98 -28.67 36.76 46.82
C GLN A 98 -30.08 37.20 46.38
N VAL A 99 -30.30 37.45 45.08
CA VAL A 99 -31.56 37.99 44.53
C VAL A 99 -32.43 36.91 43.89
N LEU A 100 -31.84 35.85 43.31
CA LEU A 100 -32.58 34.91 42.46
C LEU A 100 -33.10 33.67 43.21
N PHE A 101 -32.51 33.28 44.35
CA PHE A 101 -32.88 32.03 45.02
C PHE A 101 -33.35 32.24 46.47
N GLU A 102 -34.66 32.37 46.69
CA GLU A 102 -35.27 32.24 48.03
C GLU A 102 -35.40 30.79 48.52
N ARG A 103 -35.08 29.75 47.72
CA ARG A 103 -35.16 28.34 48.16
C ARG A 103 -33.79 27.70 48.40
N PRO A 104 -33.58 27.00 49.55
CA PRO A 104 -32.33 26.33 49.86
C PRO A 104 -32.25 24.98 49.13
N GLY A 105 -31.43 24.90 48.10
CA GLY A 105 -31.02 23.65 47.45
C GLY A 105 -29.50 23.57 47.36
N ILE A 106 -28.94 22.37 47.35
CA ILE A 106 -27.48 22.09 47.42
C ILE A 106 -26.69 22.68 46.21
N TRP A 107 -27.39 23.12 45.15
CA TRP A 107 -26.82 23.63 43.89
C TRP A 107 -26.94 25.16 43.75
N LYS A 108 -26.94 25.90 44.86
CA LYS A 108 -27.37 27.32 44.88
C LYS A 108 -26.35 28.33 44.30
N ASP A 109 -25.07 27.97 44.21
CA ASP A 109 -24.05 28.89 43.73
C ASP A 109 -23.85 28.75 42.22
N LEU A 110 -24.36 29.73 41.48
CA LEU A 110 -24.15 29.90 40.04
C LEU A 110 -22.65 29.88 39.66
N LYS A 111 -21.79 30.26 40.62
CA LYS A 111 -20.32 30.21 40.56
C LYS A 111 -19.82 28.78 40.42
N THR A 112 -20.34 27.90 41.27
CA THR A 112 -20.01 26.47 41.29
C THR A 112 -20.58 25.77 40.06
N MET A 113 -21.78 26.15 39.61
CA MET A 113 -22.38 25.58 38.38
C MET A 113 -21.59 25.91 37.11
N GLY A 114 -21.20 27.18 36.92
CA GLY A 114 -20.41 27.60 35.75
C GLY A 114 -19.01 26.96 35.72
N SER A 115 -18.35 26.89 36.88
CA SER A 115 -17.04 26.23 37.01
C SER A 115 -17.14 24.73 36.74
N VAL A 116 -18.13 24.02 37.31
CA VAL A 116 -18.36 22.59 37.06
C VAL A 116 -18.63 22.32 35.58
N SER A 117 -19.45 23.14 34.91
CA SER A 117 -19.72 23.00 33.48
C SER A 117 -18.46 23.16 32.63
N LEU A 118 -17.60 24.14 32.95
CA LEU A 118 -16.33 24.37 32.25
C LEU A 118 -15.35 23.21 32.47
N SER A 119 -15.30 22.66 33.68
CA SER A 119 -14.48 21.48 34.01
C SER A 119 -14.92 20.22 33.25
N ILE A 120 -16.22 19.94 33.17
CA ILE A 120 -16.73 18.77 32.41
C ILE A 120 -16.39 18.89 30.92
N PHE A 121 -16.57 20.09 30.35
CA PHE A 121 -16.23 20.33 28.95
C PHE A 121 -14.73 20.18 28.68
N PHE A 122 -13.90 20.69 29.58
CA PHE A 122 -12.45 20.52 29.51
C PHE A 122 -12.02 19.05 29.55
N VAL A 123 -12.55 18.26 30.50
CA VAL A 123 -12.26 16.82 30.57
C VAL A 123 -12.64 16.12 29.27
N THR A 124 -13.78 16.49 28.69
CA THR A 124 -14.21 15.95 27.38
C THR A 124 -13.21 16.28 26.27
N LEU A 125 -12.71 17.52 26.21
CA LEU A 125 -11.69 17.93 25.23
C LEU A 125 -10.34 17.23 25.46
N LEU A 126 -9.95 16.96 26.72
CA LEU A 126 -8.75 16.17 27.01
C LEU A 126 -8.89 14.74 26.48
N VAL A 127 -10.03 14.09 26.76
CA VAL A 127 -10.32 12.73 26.27
C VAL A 127 -10.32 12.69 24.74
N LEU A 128 -10.98 13.66 24.09
CA LEU A 128 -11.02 13.74 22.63
C LEU A 128 -9.62 13.98 22.03
N GLY A 129 -8.81 14.82 22.67
CA GLY A 129 -7.42 15.05 22.29
C GLY A 129 -6.55 13.79 22.41
N ARG A 130 -6.72 13.01 23.50
CA ARG A 130 -6.08 11.70 23.69
C ARG A 130 -6.49 10.68 22.63
N GLN A 131 -7.79 10.55 22.38
CA GLN A 131 -8.33 9.63 21.38
C GLN A 131 -7.78 9.96 20.00
N ASN A 132 -7.79 11.23 19.60
CA ASN A 132 -7.29 11.63 18.28
C ASN A 132 -5.82 11.26 18.09
N GLU A 133 -4.95 11.50 19.07
CA GLU A 133 -3.56 11.09 18.99
C GLU A 133 -3.40 9.56 18.90
N TYR A 134 -4.13 8.82 19.73
CA TYR A 134 -4.13 7.36 19.71
C TYR A 134 -4.52 6.84 18.32
N TYR A 135 -5.59 7.38 17.73
CA TYR A 135 -6.01 7.05 16.37
C TYR A 135 -4.97 7.43 15.32
N CYS A 136 -4.29 8.58 15.43
CA CYS A 136 -3.21 8.94 14.51
C CYS A 136 -2.01 7.98 14.61
N ARG A 137 -1.60 7.58 15.81
CA ARG A 137 -0.51 6.60 16.00
C ARG A 137 -0.92 5.24 15.47
N LEU A 138 -2.15 4.83 15.73
CA LEU A 138 -2.71 3.59 15.23
C LEU A 138 -2.71 3.62 13.69
N ASP A 139 -3.26 4.66 13.07
CA ASP A 139 -3.25 4.86 11.61
C ASP A 139 -1.84 4.82 11.02
N PHE A 140 -0.86 5.46 11.65
CA PHE A 140 0.55 5.37 11.24
C PHE A 140 1.08 3.93 11.31
N LEU A 141 0.80 3.22 12.41
CA LEU A 141 1.21 1.82 12.56
C LEU A 141 0.55 0.90 11.53
N TRP A 142 -0.75 1.08 11.28
CA TRP A 142 -1.47 0.34 10.24
C TRP A 142 -0.91 0.64 8.85
N LYS A 143 -0.68 1.92 8.53
CA LYS A 143 -0.06 2.31 7.26
C LYS A 143 1.32 1.70 7.09
N ASN A 144 2.15 1.71 8.13
CA ASN A 144 3.46 1.07 8.07
C ASN A 144 3.35 -0.45 7.91
N LYS A 145 2.41 -1.09 8.62
CA LYS A 145 2.18 -2.53 8.52
C LYS A 145 1.72 -2.92 7.12
N PHE A 146 0.73 -2.21 6.56
CA PHE A 146 0.26 -2.43 5.19
C PHE A 146 1.34 -2.14 4.16
N LYS A 147 2.15 -1.09 4.36
CA LYS A 147 3.27 -0.80 3.46
C LYS A 147 4.29 -1.94 3.46
N LYS A 148 4.65 -2.45 4.64
CA LYS A 148 5.58 -3.57 4.77
C LYS A 148 5.02 -4.85 4.15
N GLU A 149 3.77 -5.19 4.45
CA GLU A 149 3.10 -6.36 3.86
C GLU A 149 3.02 -6.25 2.32
N ARG A 150 2.75 -5.04 1.80
CA ARG A 150 2.73 -4.79 0.35
C ARG A 150 4.11 -4.96 -0.29
N GLU A 151 5.15 -4.44 0.34
CA GLU A 151 6.54 -4.62 -0.12
C GLU A 151 6.92 -6.12 -0.12
N GLU A 152 6.55 -6.87 0.93
CA GLU A 152 6.77 -8.32 1.00
C GLU A 152 6.03 -9.08 -0.12
N ILE A 153 4.76 -8.75 -0.37
CA ILE A 153 3.98 -9.35 -1.47
C ILE A 153 4.63 -9.05 -2.83
N GLU A 154 5.03 -7.81 -3.09
CA GLU A 154 5.68 -7.42 -4.34
C GLU A 154 7.00 -8.16 -4.56
N THR A 155 7.82 -8.30 -3.51
CA THR A 155 9.06 -9.09 -3.60
C THR A 155 8.80 -10.56 -3.86
N MET A 156 7.77 -11.13 -3.22
CA MET A 156 7.39 -12.53 -3.42
C MET A 156 6.88 -12.79 -4.84
N GLU A 157 6.05 -11.89 -5.38
CA GLU A 157 5.56 -11.95 -6.76
C GLU A 157 6.70 -11.86 -7.77
N ASN A 158 7.66 -10.94 -7.58
CA ASN A 158 8.83 -10.83 -8.44
C ASN A 158 9.71 -12.09 -8.38
N LEU A 159 9.94 -12.64 -7.18
CA LEU A 159 10.70 -13.89 -7.02
C LEU A 159 9.98 -15.07 -7.69
N ASN A 160 8.66 -15.19 -7.49
CA ASN A 160 7.87 -16.24 -8.12
C ASN A 160 7.89 -16.11 -9.66
N ARG A 161 7.78 -14.89 -10.19
CA ARG A 161 7.89 -14.63 -11.63
C ARG A 161 9.25 -15.06 -12.19
N VAL A 162 10.35 -14.67 -11.55
CA VAL A 162 11.70 -15.06 -11.97
C VAL A 162 11.88 -16.58 -11.91
N LEU A 163 11.38 -17.24 -10.85
CA LEU A 163 11.42 -18.69 -10.75
C LEU A 163 10.58 -19.38 -11.83
N LEU A 164 9.40 -18.83 -12.13
CA LEU A 164 8.51 -19.37 -13.14
C LEU A 164 9.10 -19.23 -14.54
N GLU A 165 9.69 -18.08 -14.87
CA GLU A 165 10.40 -17.83 -16.14
C GLU A 165 11.66 -18.69 -16.30
N ASN A 166 12.27 -19.17 -15.20
CA ASN A 166 13.37 -20.14 -15.25
C ASN A 166 12.92 -21.58 -15.56
N VAL A 167 11.66 -21.91 -15.30
CA VAL A 167 11.11 -23.27 -15.48
C VAL A 167 10.26 -23.37 -16.75
N LEU A 168 9.53 -22.31 -17.09
CA LEU A 168 8.60 -22.24 -18.21
C LEU A 168 9.00 -21.11 -19.17
N PRO A 169 8.84 -21.29 -20.49
CA PRO A 169 8.96 -20.19 -21.43
C PRO A 169 8.03 -19.03 -21.07
N ALA A 170 8.47 -17.79 -21.31
CA ALA A 170 7.74 -16.57 -20.90
C ALA A 170 6.27 -16.55 -21.36
N HIS A 171 6.00 -17.01 -22.59
CA HIS A 171 4.65 -17.06 -23.15
C HIS A 171 3.73 -18.08 -22.45
N VAL A 172 4.31 -19.16 -21.90
CA VAL A 172 3.57 -20.18 -21.14
C VAL A 172 3.34 -19.68 -19.72
N ALA A 173 4.33 -19.04 -19.11
CA ALA A 173 4.23 -18.46 -17.76
C ALA A 173 3.06 -17.47 -17.64
N GLU A 174 2.87 -16.59 -18.62
CA GLU A 174 1.72 -15.65 -18.66
C GLU A 174 0.37 -16.38 -18.70
N HIS A 175 0.25 -17.45 -19.48
CA HIS A 175 -0.98 -18.25 -19.54
C HIS A 175 -1.31 -18.90 -18.19
N PHE A 176 -0.30 -19.39 -17.45
CA PHE A 176 -0.48 -19.97 -16.11
C PHE A 176 -0.74 -18.92 -15.02
N LEU A 177 -0.20 -17.70 -15.15
CA LEU A 177 -0.48 -16.60 -14.23
C LEU A 177 -1.88 -16.00 -14.46
N ALA A 178 -2.35 -15.95 -15.71
CA ALA A 178 -3.65 -15.41 -16.07
C ALA A 178 -4.83 -16.33 -15.73
N ARG A 179 -4.61 -17.66 -15.70
CA ARG A 179 -5.64 -18.66 -15.38
C ARG A 179 -5.50 -19.10 -13.94
N SER A 180 -6.59 -19.00 -13.16
CA SER A 180 -6.61 -19.46 -11.76
C SER A 180 -6.04 -20.88 -11.65
N LEU A 181 -5.07 -21.09 -10.75
CA LEU A 181 -4.30 -22.32 -10.45
C LEU A 181 -5.14 -23.59 -10.11
N LYS A 182 -6.45 -23.57 -10.33
CA LYS A 182 -7.39 -24.66 -10.04
C LYS A 182 -7.58 -25.64 -11.20
N ASN A 183 -6.94 -25.43 -12.35
CA ASN A 183 -7.03 -26.37 -13.46
C ASN A 183 -5.79 -27.27 -13.45
N GLU A 184 -5.96 -28.54 -13.07
CA GLU A 184 -4.97 -29.61 -13.25
C GLU A 184 -4.83 -30.05 -14.73
N ASP A 185 -5.30 -29.23 -15.67
CA ASP A 185 -5.31 -29.56 -17.09
C ASP A 185 -3.91 -29.38 -17.70
N LEU A 186 -3.44 -30.38 -18.45
CA LEU A 186 -2.18 -30.34 -19.19
C LEU A 186 -2.21 -29.23 -20.25
N TYR A 187 -1.22 -28.33 -20.23
CA TYR A 187 -1.05 -27.30 -21.26
C TYR A 187 -0.45 -27.91 -22.53
N HIS A 188 -1.07 -27.63 -23.68
CA HIS A 188 -0.55 -28.00 -25.00
C HIS A 188 -0.93 -26.92 -26.03
N GLN A 189 -0.03 -26.66 -26.97
CA GLN A 189 -0.25 -25.75 -28.09
C GLN A 189 0.34 -26.35 -29.37
N SER A 190 -0.40 -26.26 -30.48
CA SER A 190 0.07 -26.71 -31.80
C SER A 190 0.79 -25.57 -32.50
N TYR A 191 1.99 -25.84 -33.03
CA TYR A 191 2.80 -24.89 -33.79
C TYR A 191 2.92 -25.37 -35.25
N ALA A 192 2.69 -24.48 -36.20
CA ALA A 192 2.71 -24.82 -37.63
C ALA A 192 4.13 -24.95 -38.20
N CYS A 193 5.14 -24.34 -37.57
CA CYS A 193 6.53 -24.43 -38.02
C CYS A 193 7.48 -24.22 -36.85
N VAL A 194 8.24 -25.26 -36.52
CA VAL A 194 9.27 -25.23 -35.48
C VAL A 194 10.56 -25.80 -36.06
N CYS A 195 11.69 -25.24 -35.67
CA CYS A 195 12.99 -25.83 -35.93
C CYS A 195 13.60 -26.29 -34.60
N VAL A 196 14.05 -27.54 -34.54
CA VAL A 196 14.68 -28.13 -33.36
C VAL A 196 16.13 -28.44 -33.67
N MET A 197 17.02 -28.12 -32.74
CA MET A 197 18.45 -28.38 -32.85
C MET A 197 18.93 -29.26 -31.70
N PHE A 198 19.77 -30.23 -32.04
CA PHE A 198 20.52 -31.07 -31.12
C PHE A 198 22.01 -30.81 -31.34
N ALA A 199 22.69 -30.27 -30.34
CA ALA A 199 24.13 -30.07 -30.35
C ALA A 199 24.78 -30.96 -29.29
N SER A 200 25.58 -31.94 -29.70
CA SER A 200 26.16 -32.95 -28.80
C SER A 200 27.68 -32.96 -28.89
N ILE A 201 28.33 -33.16 -27.75
CA ILE A 201 29.78 -33.36 -27.64
C ILE A 201 30.01 -34.86 -27.43
N PRO A 202 30.29 -35.64 -28.49
CA PRO A 202 30.39 -37.10 -28.39
C PRO A 202 31.59 -37.54 -27.54
N ASP A 203 32.73 -36.85 -27.68
CA ASP A 203 33.99 -37.22 -27.04
C ASP A 203 33.99 -36.99 -25.52
N PHE A 204 32.98 -36.27 -25.00
CA PHE A 204 32.88 -35.94 -23.58
C PHE A 204 32.68 -37.19 -22.70
N LYS A 205 31.98 -38.21 -23.20
CA LYS A 205 31.76 -39.46 -22.45
C LYS A 205 33.07 -40.23 -22.23
N GLU A 206 33.97 -40.21 -23.21
CA GLU A 206 35.27 -40.88 -23.12
C GLU A 206 36.27 -40.07 -22.28
N PHE A 207 36.14 -38.74 -22.30
CA PHE A 207 36.89 -37.84 -21.42
C PHE A 207 36.53 -37.97 -19.93
N TYR A 208 35.28 -38.35 -19.64
CA TYR A 208 34.82 -38.51 -18.27
C TYR A 208 35.48 -39.72 -17.59
N THR A 209 36.29 -39.44 -16.57
CA THR A 209 36.96 -40.46 -15.76
C THR A 209 36.74 -40.21 -14.27
N GLU A 210 36.18 -41.21 -13.58
CA GLU A 210 36.00 -41.24 -12.12
C GLU A 210 37.28 -41.73 -11.45
N SER A 211 38.29 -40.86 -11.38
CA SER A 211 39.54 -41.14 -10.67
C SER A 211 39.72 -40.19 -9.48
N ASP A 212 40.42 -40.64 -8.43
CA ASP A 212 40.75 -39.80 -7.25
C ASP A 212 41.51 -38.52 -7.64
N VAL A 213 42.36 -38.60 -8.68
CA VAL A 213 43.09 -37.44 -9.24
C VAL A 213 42.13 -36.40 -9.83
N ASN A 214 40.99 -36.85 -10.36
CA ASN A 214 39.99 -35.99 -10.98
C ASN A 214 38.83 -35.62 -10.01
N LYS A 215 39.05 -35.80 -8.70
CA LYS A 215 38.03 -35.60 -7.65
C LYS A 215 36.72 -36.33 -7.97
N GLU A 216 36.81 -37.62 -8.30
CA GLU A 216 35.65 -38.47 -8.63
C GLU A 216 34.86 -37.98 -9.86
N GLY A 217 35.52 -37.27 -10.80
CA GLY A 217 34.90 -36.77 -12.04
C GLY A 217 34.26 -35.39 -11.91
N LEU A 218 34.34 -34.74 -10.74
CA LEU A 218 33.75 -33.41 -10.50
C LEU A 218 34.35 -32.33 -11.40
N GLU A 219 35.66 -32.38 -11.68
CA GLU A 219 36.31 -31.39 -12.56
C GLU A 219 35.84 -31.52 -14.02
N CYS A 220 35.54 -32.74 -14.50
CA CYS A 220 34.92 -32.93 -15.81
C CYS A 220 33.53 -32.28 -15.85
N LEU A 221 32.72 -32.48 -14.81
CA LEU A 221 31.39 -31.86 -14.72
C LEU A 221 31.47 -30.35 -14.63
N ARG A 222 32.46 -29.80 -13.93
CA ARG A 222 32.71 -28.35 -13.87
C ARG A 222 33.00 -27.78 -15.26
N LEU A 223 33.86 -28.45 -16.03
CA LEU A 223 34.15 -28.06 -17.41
C LEU A 223 32.92 -28.15 -18.32
N LEU A 224 32.09 -29.18 -18.16
CA LEU A 224 30.82 -29.26 -18.90
C LEU A 224 29.91 -28.10 -18.54
N ASN A 225 29.79 -27.77 -17.25
CA ASN A 225 28.97 -26.66 -16.79
C ASN A 225 29.46 -25.32 -17.35
N GLU A 226 30.78 -25.14 -17.47
CA GLU A 226 31.40 -23.98 -18.13
C GLU A 226 31.03 -23.91 -19.62
N ILE A 227 31.12 -25.03 -20.35
CA ILE A 227 30.69 -25.10 -21.76
C ILE A 227 29.21 -24.73 -21.91
N ILE A 228 28.34 -25.30 -21.06
CA ILE A 228 26.90 -25.04 -21.12
C ILE A 228 26.58 -23.58 -20.74
N ALA A 229 27.27 -23.01 -19.76
CA ALA A 229 27.11 -21.61 -19.39
C ALA A 229 27.51 -20.69 -20.56
N ASP A 230 28.63 -20.98 -21.24
CA ASP A 230 29.08 -20.23 -22.41
C ASP A 230 28.12 -20.33 -23.60
N PHE A 231 27.38 -21.43 -23.71
CA PHE A 231 26.31 -21.61 -24.68
C PHE A 231 25.05 -20.82 -24.29
N ASP A 232 24.66 -20.85 -23.01
CA ASP A 232 23.53 -20.09 -22.49
C ASP A 232 23.76 -18.57 -22.61
N ASP A 233 24.99 -18.10 -22.46
CA ASP A 233 25.38 -16.71 -22.71
C ASP A 233 25.06 -16.25 -24.14
N LEU A 234 25.05 -17.15 -25.13
CA LEU A 234 24.65 -16.79 -26.49
C LEU A 234 23.16 -16.46 -26.57
N LEU A 235 22.31 -17.10 -25.77
CA LEU A 235 20.86 -16.82 -25.74
C LEU A 235 20.55 -15.43 -25.21
N SER A 236 21.43 -14.86 -24.38
CA SER A 236 21.29 -13.48 -23.88
C SER A 236 21.47 -12.42 -24.98
N LYS A 237 22.02 -12.78 -26.15
CA LYS A 237 22.26 -11.83 -27.24
C LYS A 237 20.95 -11.54 -27.99
N PRO A 238 20.67 -10.27 -28.34
CA PRO A 238 19.42 -9.90 -29.01
C PRO A 238 19.22 -10.63 -30.35
N LYS A 239 20.32 -10.98 -31.04
CA LYS A 239 20.32 -11.75 -32.30
C LYS A 239 19.69 -13.15 -32.15
N PHE A 240 19.82 -13.76 -30.97
CA PHE A 240 19.36 -15.12 -30.69
C PHE A 240 18.14 -15.16 -29.77
N SER A 241 17.46 -14.03 -29.57
CA SER A 241 16.25 -13.91 -28.73
C SER A 241 15.10 -14.83 -29.15
N GLY A 242 15.07 -15.27 -30.41
CA GLY A 242 14.08 -16.23 -30.91
C GLY A 242 14.44 -17.71 -30.69
N VAL A 243 15.61 -18.01 -30.11
CA VAL A 243 16.07 -19.37 -29.78
C VAL A 243 15.71 -19.63 -28.32
N GLU A 244 14.93 -20.67 -28.07
CA GLU A 244 14.57 -21.12 -26.73
C GLU A 244 15.29 -22.44 -26.42
N LYS A 245 16.01 -22.48 -25.30
CA LYS A 245 16.60 -23.72 -24.79
C LYS A 245 15.48 -24.62 -24.27
N ILE A 246 15.47 -25.88 -24.72
CA ILE A 246 14.53 -26.88 -24.20
C ILE A 246 15.10 -27.53 -22.94
N LYS A 247 16.30 -28.11 -23.06
CA LYS A 247 16.99 -28.81 -21.98
C LYS A 247 18.41 -29.16 -22.35
N THR A 248 19.17 -29.56 -21.34
CA THR A 248 20.44 -30.26 -21.49
C THR A 248 20.26 -31.71 -21.03
N ILE A 249 20.84 -32.66 -21.76
CA ILE A 249 20.89 -34.07 -21.38
C ILE A 249 22.33 -34.54 -21.52
N GLY A 250 23.04 -34.64 -20.39
CA GLY A 250 24.48 -34.92 -20.38
C GLY A 250 25.23 -33.88 -21.22
N SER A 251 26.02 -34.33 -22.20
CA SER A 251 26.77 -33.48 -23.12
C SER A 251 25.97 -32.98 -24.34
N THR A 252 24.64 -33.16 -24.34
CA THR A 252 23.75 -32.76 -25.44
C THR A 252 22.89 -31.56 -25.06
N TYR A 253 22.99 -30.50 -25.85
CA TYR A 253 22.23 -29.25 -25.75
C TYR A 253 21.07 -29.27 -26.75
N MET A 254 19.85 -29.00 -26.27
CA MET A 254 18.64 -28.96 -27.10
C MET A 254 18.04 -27.57 -27.09
N ALA A 255 17.75 -27.05 -28.28
CA ALA A 255 17.10 -25.75 -28.46
C ALA A 255 16.08 -25.80 -29.60
N ALA A 256 15.11 -24.90 -29.58
CA ALA A 256 14.11 -24.73 -30.62
C ALA A 256 13.90 -23.26 -30.98
N THR A 257 13.45 -23.00 -32.21
CA THR A 257 13.00 -21.69 -32.67
C THR A 257 11.59 -21.80 -33.24
N GLY A 258 10.84 -20.69 -33.19
CA GLY A 258 9.44 -20.65 -33.65
C GLY A 258 8.39 -20.99 -32.57
N LEU A 259 8.80 -20.99 -31.29
CA LEU A 259 7.91 -21.22 -30.14
C LEU A 259 7.27 -19.93 -29.59
N SER A 260 7.82 -18.76 -29.92
CA SER A 260 7.30 -17.46 -29.46
C SER A 260 6.02 -17.10 -30.24
N ALA A 261 4.87 -17.52 -29.70
CA ALA A 261 3.57 -17.10 -30.19
C ALA A 261 3.26 -15.71 -29.59
N VAL A 262 3.63 -14.64 -30.30
CA VAL A 262 2.98 -13.34 -30.05
C VAL A 262 1.54 -13.47 -30.58
N PRO A 263 0.49 -13.42 -29.73
CA PRO A 263 -0.89 -13.64 -30.17
C PRO A 263 -1.49 -12.46 -30.96
N SER A 264 -0.65 -11.52 -31.41
CA SER A 264 -1.07 -10.23 -31.93
C SER A 264 -0.34 -9.92 -33.23
N GLN A 265 -0.64 -10.68 -34.28
CA GLN A 265 -0.77 -10.11 -35.62
C GLN A 265 -1.52 -11.11 -36.51
N GLU A 266 -2.78 -10.76 -36.72
CA GLU A 266 -3.71 -11.32 -37.69
C GLU A 266 -3.02 -11.63 -39.03
N HIS A 267 -2.96 -12.92 -39.38
CA HIS A 267 -3.38 -13.47 -40.67
C HIS A 267 -2.76 -12.93 -41.99
N ALA A 268 -1.66 -12.17 -42.00
CA ALA A 268 -1.15 -11.61 -43.28
C ALA A 268 0.38 -11.38 -43.43
N GLN A 269 1.25 -12.01 -42.64
CA GLN A 269 2.71 -11.93 -42.83
C GLN A 269 3.37 -13.24 -42.38
N GLU A 270 4.23 -13.97 -43.08
CA GLU A 270 4.77 -13.98 -44.44
C GLU A 270 5.70 -15.23 -44.42
N PRO A 271 5.88 -15.98 -45.52
CA PRO A 271 6.87 -17.07 -45.59
C PRO A 271 8.28 -16.62 -45.17
N GLU A 272 8.56 -15.31 -45.23
CA GLU A 272 9.83 -14.69 -44.85
C GLU A 272 10.20 -14.88 -43.37
N ARG A 273 9.26 -14.68 -42.41
CA ARG A 273 9.52 -14.91 -40.98
C ARG A 273 9.87 -16.39 -40.69
N GLN A 274 9.30 -17.31 -41.44
CA GLN A 274 9.52 -18.75 -41.28
C GLN A 274 10.97 -19.16 -41.61
N TYR A 275 11.57 -18.52 -42.62
CA TYR A 275 12.98 -18.73 -42.96
C TYR A 275 13.92 -17.99 -42.01
N THR A 276 13.50 -16.85 -41.45
CA THR A 276 14.31 -16.10 -40.47
C THR A 276 14.65 -16.94 -39.25
N HIS A 277 13.67 -17.63 -38.65
CA HIS A 277 13.90 -18.45 -37.45
C HIS A 277 14.84 -19.65 -37.70
N ILE A 278 14.83 -20.20 -38.92
CA ILE A 278 15.75 -21.28 -39.32
C ILE A 278 17.16 -20.73 -39.53
N GLY A 279 17.27 -19.58 -40.20
CA GLY A 279 18.54 -18.87 -40.37
C GLY A 279 19.19 -18.56 -39.02
N THR A 280 18.41 -18.03 -38.07
CA THR A 280 18.88 -17.78 -36.71
C THR A 280 19.34 -19.05 -36.00
N MET A 281 18.63 -20.18 -36.16
CA MET A 281 19.05 -21.46 -35.57
C MET A 281 20.39 -21.96 -36.14
N VAL A 282 20.59 -21.85 -37.46
CA VAL A 282 21.84 -22.24 -38.12
C VAL A 282 22.99 -21.32 -37.69
N GLU A 283 22.77 -20.02 -37.62
CA GLU A 283 23.77 -19.08 -37.10
C GLU A 283 24.11 -19.35 -35.63
N PHE A 284 23.11 -19.73 -34.82
CA PHE A 284 23.31 -20.13 -33.44
C PHE A 284 24.17 -21.40 -33.35
N ALA A 285 23.95 -22.40 -34.21
CA ALA A 285 24.80 -23.58 -34.31
C ALA A 285 26.27 -23.25 -34.59
N PHE A 286 26.53 -22.33 -35.52
CA PHE A 286 27.89 -21.84 -35.81
C PHE A 286 28.50 -21.11 -34.60
N ALA A 287 27.71 -20.29 -33.90
CA ALA A 287 28.16 -19.59 -32.71
C ALA A 287 28.52 -20.55 -31.56
N LEU A 288 27.76 -21.64 -31.37
CA LEU A 288 28.09 -22.71 -30.41
C LEU A 288 29.43 -23.36 -30.76
N GLY A 289 29.65 -23.69 -32.05
CA GLY A 289 30.92 -24.24 -32.51
C GLY A 289 32.11 -23.30 -32.27
N ALA A 290 31.92 -21.99 -32.50
CA ALA A 290 32.94 -20.99 -32.22
C ALA A 290 33.25 -20.87 -30.72
N LYS A 291 32.22 -20.91 -29.85
CA LYS A 291 32.39 -20.94 -28.38
C LYS A 291 33.14 -22.18 -27.92
N LEU A 292 32.77 -23.37 -28.39
CA LEU A 292 33.49 -24.60 -28.05
C LEU A 292 34.95 -24.56 -28.51
N THR A 293 35.21 -24.01 -29.70
CA THR A 293 36.58 -23.86 -30.22
C THR A 293 37.42 -22.93 -29.33
N ALA A 294 36.82 -21.86 -28.79
CA ALA A 294 37.49 -20.98 -27.84
C ALA A 294 37.81 -21.73 -26.53
N ILE A 295 36.85 -22.48 -25.99
CA ILE A 295 37.04 -23.28 -24.77
C ILE A 295 38.13 -24.34 -24.98
N ASN A 296 38.13 -25.06 -26.09
CA ASN A 296 39.18 -26.01 -26.46
C ASN A 296 40.58 -25.39 -26.38
N LYS A 297 40.72 -24.15 -26.88
CA LYS A 297 41.99 -23.41 -26.81
C LYS A 297 42.41 -23.06 -25.38
N HIS A 298 41.46 -22.73 -24.51
CA HIS A 298 41.73 -22.34 -23.11
C HIS A 298 41.92 -23.54 -22.18
N SER A 299 41.25 -24.65 -22.46
CA SER A 299 41.26 -25.86 -21.63
C SER A 299 42.27 -26.92 -22.11
N PHE A 300 42.99 -26.66 -23.21
CA PHE A 300 43.91 -27.62 -23.86
C PHE A 300 43.24 -28.96 -24.22
N ASN A 301 41.96 -28.91 -24.58
CA ASN A 301 41.16 -30.07 -25.01
C ASN A 301 40.76 -29.92 -26.47
N ASP A 302 40.35 -31.03 -27.11
CA ASP A 302 39.89 -31.04 -28.51
C ASP A 302 38.49 -31.66 -28.61
N PHE A 303 37.49 -31.04 -27.98
CA PHE A 303 36.11 -31.49 -28.09
C PHE A 303 35.51 -31.13 -29.43
N LYS A 304 34.82 -32.08 -30.07
CA LYS A 304 34.07 -31.83 -31.31
C LYS A 304 32.60 -31.57 -31.00
N LEU A 305 31.99 -30.65 -31.75
CA LEU A 305 30.55 -30.40 -31.68
C LEU A 305 29.87 -31.06 -32.88
N ARG A 306 28.91 -31.95 -32.64
CA ARG A 306 28.00 -32.46 -33.67
C ARG A 306 26.65 -31.77 -33.52
N VAL A 307 26.23 -31.04 -34.54
CA VAL A 307 24.92 -30.37 -34.57
C VAL A 307 24.01 -31.01 -35.61
N GLY A 308 22.80 -31.39 -35.20
CA GLY A 308 21.71 -31.80 -36.08
C GLY A 308 20.53 -30.85 -35.95
N THR A 309 20.00 -30.36 -37.06
CA THR A 309 18.78 -29.55 -37.11
C THR A 309 17.68 -30.31 -37.82
N SER A 310 16.48 -30.31 -37.25
CA SER A 310 15.26 -30.85 -37.86
C SER A 310 14.23 -29.75 -38.00
N ARG A 311 13.44 -29.83 -39.06
CA ARG A 311 12.29 -28.95 -39.29
C ARG A 311 11.07 -29.82 -39.54
N ASP A 312 10.03 -29.59 -38.74
CA ASP A 312 8.70 -30.11 -39.06
C ASP A 312 8.02 -29.11 -40.00
N LEU A 313 7.87 -29.48 -41.27
CA LEU A 313 6.90 -28.82 -42.15
C LEU A 313 5.51 -29.42 -41.84
N PRO A 314 4.45 -28.59 -41.81
CA PRO A 314 3.11 -29.13 -41.83
C PRO A 314 2.95 -29.88 -43.14
N SER A 315 2.58 -31.16 -43.06
CA SER A 315 2.30 -31.98 -44.23
C SER A 315 1.31 -31.23 -45.12
N LEU A 316 1.73 -30.81 -46.32
CA LEU A 316 0.77 -30.52 -47.38
C LEU A 316 0.04 -31.85 -47.62
N SER A 317 -1.18 -31.96 -47.11
CA SER A 317 -2.14 -32.95 -47.56
C SER A 317 -2.36 -32.68 -49.04
N HIS A 318 -1.61 -33.37 -49.91
CA HIS A 318 -2.04 -33.53 -51.29
C HIS A 318 -3.39 -34.23 -51.24
N PRO A 319 -4.47 -33.64 -51.76
CA PRO A 319 -5.66 -34.43 -52.04
C PRO A 319 -5.25 -35.36 -53.18
N GLU A 320 -5.03 -36.63 -52.87
CA GLU A 320 -5.16 -37.69 -53.87
C GLU A 320 -6.54 -37.54 -54.49
N ARG A 321 -6.58 -36.95 -55.69
CA ARG A 321 -7.74 -37.00 -56.56
C ARG A 321 -7.84 -38.46 -57.03
N LEU A 322 -8.71 -39.20 -56.36
CA LEU A 322 -9.45 -40.28 -57.00
C LEU A 322 -10.22 -39.70 -58.20
N ALA A 323 -9.76 -40.05 -59.39
CA ALA A 323 -10.55 -40.23 -60.60
C ALA A 323 -9.75 -41.12 -61.56
#